data_AF-A0A9W8LR26-F1
#
_entry.id   AF-A0A9W8LR26-F1
#
_cell.length_a   1.000
_cell.length_b   1.000
_cell.length_c   1.000
_cell.angle_alpha   90.00
_cell.angle_beta   90.00
_cell.angle_gamma   90.00
#
_symmetry.space_group_name_H-M   'P 1'
#
loop_
_entity.id
_entity.type
_entity.pdbx_description
1 polymer ?
#
loop_
_entity_poly.entity_id
_entity_poly.type
_entity_poly.pdbx_seq_one_letter_code
_entity_poly.pdbx_strand_id
1 'polypeptide(L)'
;MNRWAETCKHMANGSDLTNLPKRTFNNDRSSMHQCIPKQRLPPGSLIEHSFISGGALSRFFAWLSSSTQAKVFALLNKLGKVSHHCYFISHQKLDAIRESAIATAPDVQRLSRNDILMALLSIAVANSTNSTDDSEQPTGIFQALKSAISLKLTSSPKVFESSMPIDIRPRIKELAAMGYCGNASVLQRVQNPIDMLQGPVTPEMIAKVASSIRLATDSVDLQYISDYVKAVNAEPDCFVRGTFYGAAPPAKLVASNHTRLGHYQIDFGWGIPAWANPLEAAAPNLCYVLPAHPSQDGMVVHFMASEETLAQIQKLSFWQDAFKLIH
;
A
#
# COMPACT_ATOMS: atom_id res chain seq x y z
N MET A 1 -1.35 10.12 -18.11
CA MET A 1 -2.68 10.77 -18.14
C MET A 1 -2.59 12.30 -18.12
N ASN A 2 -1.92 12.94 -17.16
CA ASN A 2 -1.88 14.41 -17.05
C ASN A 2 -1.45 15.13 -18.35
N ARG A 3 -0.43 14.62 -19.04
CA ARG A 3 -0.01 15.18 -20.34
C ARG A 3 -1.08 15.03 -21.42
N TRP A 4 -1.79 13.91 -21.43
CA TRP A 4 -2.85 13.70 -22.40
C TRP A 4 -4.01 14.67 -22.16
N ALA A 5 -4.42 14.83 -20.89
CA ALA A 5 -5.44 15.80 -20.50
C ALA A 5 -5.04 17.24 -20.84
N GLU A 6 -3.78 17.63 -20.55
CA GLU A 6 -3.22 18.94 -20.94
C GLU A 6 -3.32 19.18 -22.46
N THR A 7 -2.94 18.19 -23.28
CA THR A 7 -3.08 18.28 -24.74
C THR A 7 -4.56 18.41 -25.16
N CYS A 8 -5.46 17.60 -24.60
CA CYS A 8 -6.89 17.67 -24.92
C CYS A 8 -7.50 19.03 -24.56
N LYS A 9 -7.20 19.55 -23.37
CA LYS A 9 -7.66 20.87 -22.92
C LYS A 9 -7.15 21.98 -23.83
N HIS A 10 -5.89 21.89 -24.25
CA HIS A 10 -5.29 22.85 -25.17
C HIS A 10 -5.97 22.85 -26.54
N MET A 11 -6.27 21.66 -27.06
CA MET A 11 -7.03 21.49 -28.31
C MET A 11 -8.47 22.00 -28.18
N ALA A 12 -9.15 21.71 -27.06
CA ALA A 12 -10.52 22.16 -26.81
C ALA A 12 -10.64 23.69 -26.75
N ASN A 13 -9.60 24.37 -26.24
CA ASN A 13 -9.53 25.82 -26.15
C ASN A 13 -9.08 26.50 -27.46
N GLY A 14 -8.90 25.75 -28.56
CA GLY A 14 -8.44 26.30 -29.84
C GLY A 14 -7.02 26.88 -29.80
N SER A 15 -6.21 26.50 -28.81
CA SER A 15 -4.86 27.03 -28.63
C SER A 15 -3.86 26.26 -29.50
N ASP A 16 -2.84 26.96 -30.02
CA ASP A 16 -1.79 26.33 -30.84
C ASP A 16 -0.91 25.39 -29.99
N LEU A 17 -0.83 24.12 -30.37
CA LEU A 17 -0.04 23.07 -29.71
C LEU A 17 1.44 23.43 -29.52
N THR A 18 1.99 24.36 -30.31
CA THR A 18 3.36 24.86 -30.13
C THR A 18 3.57 25.55 -28.77
N ASN A 19 2.49 26.06 -28.16
CA ASN A 19 2.51 26.70 -26.84
C ASN A 19 2.48 25.72 -25.67
N LEU A 20 2.34 24.41 -25.93
CA LEU A 20 2.36 23.42 -24.85
C LEU A 20 3.76 23.34 -24.22
N PRO A 21 3.88 23.32 -22.87
CA PRO A 21 5.15 23.12 -22.21
C PRO A 21 5.83 21.85 -22.72
N LYS A 22 7.11 21.96 -23.08
CA LYS A 22 7.92 20.78 -23.44
C LYS A 22 8.15 19.96 -22.18
N ARG A 23 7.80 18.68 -22.22
CA ARG A 23 8.05 17.71 -21.14
C ARG A 23 8.88 16.56 -21.68
N THR A 24 9.85 16.11 -20.91
CA THR A 24 10.63 14.91 -21.19
C THR A 24 10.07 13.75 -20.36
N PHE A 25 9.89 12.60 -21.01
CA PHE A 25 9.45 11.37 -20.36
C PHE A 25 10.47 10.28 -20.66
N ASN A 26 10.92 9.58 -19.62
CA ASN A 26 11.78 8.42 -19.76
C ASN A 26 11.01 7.15 -19.31
N ASN A 27 10.78 6.24 -20.25
CA ASN A 27 10.17 4.94 -19.97
C ASN A 27 11.16 3.78 -20.05
N ASP A 28 12.44 4.07 -20.30
CA ASP A 28 13.47 3.06 -20.40
C ASP A 28 13.90 2.58 -19.01
N ARG A 29 13.57 1.33 -18.70
CA ARG A 29 13.93 0.67 -17.45
C ARG A 29 15.46 0.60 -17.27
N SER A 30 16.23 0.55 -18.36
CA SER A 30 17.69 0.53 -18.30
C SER A 30 18.24 1.81 -17.66
N SER A 31 17.61 2.95 -17.92
CA SER A 31 17.95 4.23 -17.30
C SER A 31 17.81 4.17 -15.77
N MET A 32 16.77 3.51 -15.25
CA MET A 32 16.61 3.33 -13.81
C MET A 32 17.69 2.43 -13.21
N HIS A 33 18.04 1.34 -13.89
CA HIS A 33 19.12 0.46 -13.45
C HIS A 33 20.50 1.15 -13.42
N GLN A 34 20.74 2.11 -14.32
CA GLN A 34 21.98 2.90 -14.33
C GLN A 34 22.10 3.85 -13.14
N CYS A 35 20.97 4.33 -12.59
CA CYS A 35 20.96 5.23 -11.44
C CYS A 35 21.04 4.50 -10.08
N ILE A 36 20.87 3.18 -10.04
CA ILE A 36 20.94 2.41 -8.81
C ILE A 36 22.41 2.07 -8.50
N PRO A 37 22.91 2.34 -7.28
CA PRO A 37 24.28 2.00 -6.92
C PRO A 37 24.58 0.51 -7.08
N LYS A 38 25.77 0.21 -7.61
CA LYS A 38 26.24 -1.17 -7.82
C LYS A 38 26.81 -1.83 -6.56
N GLN A 39 26.96 -1.08 -5.47
CA GLN A 39 27.61 -1.56 -4.25
C GLN A 39 26.90 -2.78 -3.68
N ARG A 40 27.68 -3.77 -3.25
CA ARG A 40 27.20 -5.06 -2.76
C ARG A 40 27.28 -5.09 -1.25
N LEU A 41 26.12 -5.04 -0.60
CA LEU A 41 25.96 -5.48 0.79
C LEU A 41 24.94 -6.62 0.80
N PRO A 42 24.99 -7.52 1.80
CA PRO A 42 23.97 -8.55 1.94
C PRO A 42 22.60 -7.87 2.16
N PRO A 43 21.53 -8.39 1.52
CA PRO A 43 20.20 -7.84 1.70
C PRO A 43 19.76 -7.93 3.17
N GLY A 44 18.98 -6.95 3.63
CA GLY A 44 18.34 -7.03 4.95
C GLY A 44 17.38 -8.22 5.03
N SER A 45 17.26 -8.81 6.22
CA SER A 45 16.49 -10.05 6.49
C SER A 45 15.04 -10.06 5.96
N LEU A 46 14.37 -8.90 5.91
CA LEU A 46 13.00 -8.78 5.41
C LEU A 46 12.89 -8.97 3.88
N ILE A 47 13.90 -8.52 3.13
CA ILE A 47 13.98 -8.74 1.67
C ILE A 47 14.26 -10.21 1.40
N GLU A 48 15.12 -10.83 2.21
CA GLU A 48 15.47 -12.25 2.09
C GLU A 48 14.23 -13.15 2.24
N HIS A 49 13.45 -12.96 3.30
CA HIS A 49 12.26 -13.77 3.57
C HIS A 49 11.22 -13.68 2.44
N SER A 50 11.11 -12.53 1.78
CA SER A 50 10.06 -12.27 0.79
C SER A 50 10.40 -12.73 -0.62
N PHE A 51 11.69 -12.68 -0.97
CA PHE A 51 12.12 -12.85 -2.35
C PHE A 51 13.13 -13.98 -2.54
N ILE A 52 13.76 -14.53 -1.50
CA ILE A 52 14.80 -15.56 -1.67
C ILE A 52 14.22 -16.97 -1.58
N SER A 53 13.27 -17.21 -0.68
CA SER A 53 12.63 -18.52 -0.52
C SER A 53 11.54 -18.76 -1.58
N GLY A 54 11.95 -19.06 -2.81
CA GLY A 54 11.05 -19.55 -3.86
C GLY A 54 10.60 -20.99 -3.64
N GLY A 55 9.57 -21.42 -4.36
CA GLY A 55 9.10 -22.81 -4.30
C GLY A 55 8.53 -23.29 -5.63
N ALA A 56 8.15 -24.57 -5.68
CA ALA A 56 7.59 -25.17 -6.89
C ALA A 56 6.34 -24.41 -7.38
N LEU A 57 5.54 -23.86 -6.45
CA LEU A 57 4.34 -23.10 -6.75
C LEU A 57 4.66 -21.78 -7.47
N SER A 58 5.57 -20.94 -6.94
CA SER A 58 5.94 -19.68 -7.61
C SER A 58 6.56 -19.92 -8.97
N ARG A 59 7.40 -20.94 -9.10
CA ARG A 59 8.00 -21.32 -10.40
C ARG A 59 6.97 -21.81 -11.40
N PHE A 60 6.03 -22.65 -10.98
CA PHE A 60 4.93 -23.09 -11.83
C PHE A 60 4.10 -21.89 -12.31
N PHE A 61 3.76 -20.97 -11.40
CA PHE A 61 2.99 -19.77 -11.75
C PHE A 61 3.75 -18.83 -12.68
N ALA A 62 5.04 -18.62 -12.45
CA ALA A 62 5.89 -17.80 -13.29
C ALA A 62 6.05 -18.38 -14.70
N TRP A 63 5.95 -19.71 -14.85
CA TRP A 63 5.98 -20.40 -16.15
C TRP A 63 4.68 -20.21 -16.95
N LEU A 64 3.55 -19.93 -16.32
CA LEU A 64 2.29 -19.68 -17.02
C LEU A 64 2.37 -18.43 -17.90
N SER A 65 1.61 -18.42 -19.01
CA SER A 65 1.47 -17.22 -19.83
C SER A 65 0.83 -16.08 -19.03
N SER A 66 1.12 -14.83 -19.40
CA SER A 66 0.53 -13.64 -18.77
C SER A 66 -1.01 -13.64 -18.81
N SER A 67 -1.61 -14.15 -19.88
CA SER A 67 -3.07 -14.34 -20.00
C SER A 67 -3.60 -15.35 -18.98
N THR A 68 -2.92 -16.48 -18.83
CA THR A 68 -3.30 -17.50 -17.84
C THR A 68 -3.12 -16.98 -16.41
N GLN A 69 -2.01 -16.30 -16.12
CA GLN A 69 -1.77 -15.66 -14.84
C GLN A 69 -2.91 -14.68 -14.50
N ALA A 70 -3.27 -13.79 -15.42
CA ALA A 70 -4.36 -12.83 -15.24
C ALA A 70 -5.70 -13.51 -14.95
N LYS A 71 -6.02 -14.60 -15.66
CA LYS A 71 -7.24 -15.39 -15.41
C LYS A 71 -7.24 -16.03 -14.02
N VAL A 72 -6.11 -16.57 -13.58
CA VAL A 72 -5.99 -17.14 -12.22
C VAL A 72 -6.12 -16.04 -11.17
N PHE A 73 -5.47 -14.89 -11.35
CA PHE A 73 -5.64 -13.74 -10.45
C PHE A 73 -7.09 -13.26 -10.40
N ALA A 74 -7.77 -13.15 -11.54
CA ALA A 74 -9.18 -12.78 -11.58
C ALA A 74 -10.07 -13.80 -10.85
N LEU A 75 -9.76 -15.10 -10.96
CA LEU A 75 -10.47 -16.14 -10.22
C LEU A 75 -10.21 -16.05 -8.71
N LEU A 76 -8.95 -15.92 -8.30
CA LEU A 76 -8.57 -15.75 -6.88
C LEU A 76 -9.24 -14.52 -6.28
N ASN A 77 -9.28 -13.42 -7.04
CA ASN A 77 -9.96 -12.19 -6.69
C ASN A 77 -11.46 -12.43 -6.46
N LYS A 78 -12.13 -13.13 -7.39
CA LYS A 78 -13.56 -13.45 -7.27
C LYS A 78 -13.87 -14.35 -6.07
N LEU A 79 -12.94 -15.24 -5.69
CA LEU A 79 -13.11 -16.14 -4.55
C LEU A 79 -12.86 -15.46 -3.20
N GLY A 80 -12.09 -14.37 -3.18
CA GLY A 80 -11.67 -13.70 -1.95
C GLY A 80 -12.78 -13.01 -1.15
N LYS A 81 -14.01 -12.88 -1.70
CA LYS A 81 -15.15 -12.16 -1.10
C LYS A 81 -14.71 -10.90 -0.35
N VAL A 82 -14.11 -9.98 -1.10
CA VAL A 82 -13.64 -8.70 -0.56
C VAL A 82 -14.76 -7.67 -0.73
N SER A 83 -15.07 -6.98 0.36
CA SER A 83 -15.94 -5.80 0.36
C SER A 83 -15.09 -4.53 0.31
N HIS A 84 -15.68 -3.46 -0.23
CA HIS A 84 -15.02 -2.19 -0.45
C HIS A 84 -15.77 -1.10 0.30
N HIS A 85 -15.12 -0.42 1.25
CA HIS A 85 -15.67 0.77 1.87
C HIS A 85 -14.75 1.97 1.62
N CYS A 86 -15.32 3.15 1.44
CA CYS A 86 -14.61 4.41 1.35
C CYS A 86 -14.89 5.24 2.61
N TYR A 87 -13.82 5.69 3.26
CA TYR A 87 -13.88 6.51 4.45
C TYR A 87 -13.22 7.86 4.20
N PHE A 88 -13.84 8.94 4.65
CA PHE A 88 -13.28 10.28 4.63
C PHE A 88 -12.69 10.64 5.99
N ILE A 89 -11.50 11.25 5.99
CA ILE A 89 -10.88 11.88 7.16
C ILE A 89 -10.42 13.29 6.78
N SER A 90 -10.80 14.29 7.59
CA SER A 90 -10.38 15.68 7.36
C SER A 90 -8.92 15.89 7.75
N HIS A 91 -8.25 16.86 7.11
CA HIS A 91 -6.89 17.22 7.52
C HIS A 91 -6.83 17.72 8.95
N GLN A 92 -7.81 18.53 9.37
CA GLN A 92 -7.94 19.02 10.73
C GLN A 92 -7.97 17.87 11.75
N LYS A 93 -8.80 16.84 11.51
CA LYS A 93 -8.91 15.70 12.44
C LYS A 93 -7.60 14.92 12.50
N LEU A 94 -6.98 14.67 11.34
CA LEU A 94 -5.71 13.96 11.26
C LEU A 94 -4.57 14.73 11.94
N ASP A 95 -4.54 16.06 11.82
CA ASP A 95 -3.57 16.91 12.51
C ASP A 95 -3.78 16.94 14.01
N ALA A 96 -5.02 17.00 14.50
CA ALA A 96 -5.30 16.92 15.93
C ALA A 96 -4.81 15.60 16.54
N ILE A 97 -5.02 14.47 15.85
CA ILE A 97 -4.49 13.16 16.26
C ILE A 97 -2.96 13.17 16.25
N ARG A 98 -2.35 13.74 15.21
CA ARG A 98 -0.90 13.87 15.06
C ARG A 98 -0.28 14.68 16.21
N GLU A 99 -0.87 15.82 16.54
CA GLU A 99 -0.40 16.69 17.62
C GLU A 99 -0.51 16.02 18.98
N SER A 100 -1.62 15.32 19.23
CA SER A 100 -1.80 14.51 20.44
C SER A 100 -0.74 13.40 20.55
N ALA A 101 -0.47 12.68 19.46
CA ALA A 101 0.57 11.64 19.43
C ALA A 101 1.99 12.20 19.64
N ILE A 102 2.30 13.37 19.09
CA ILE A 102 3.61 14.02 19.30
C ILE A 102 3.77 14.47 20.76
N ALA A 103 2.70 15.01 21.37
CA ALA A 103 2.74 15.51 22.75
C ALA A 103 3.05 14.41 23.77
N THR A 104 2.69 13.15 23.49
CA THR A 104 2.89 12.02 24.41
C THR A 104 4.19 11.25 24.19
N ALA A 105 4.94 11.57 23.13
CA ALA A 105 6.23 10.95 22.81
C ALA A 105 7.23 12.01 22.31
N PRO A 106 7.75 12.90 23.19
CA PRO A 106 8.54 14.07 22.81
C PRO A 106 9.87 13.71 22.11
N ASP A 107 10.40 12.50 22.33
CA ASP A 107 11.61 12.01 21.66
C ASP A 107 11.38 11.69 20.16
N VAL A 108 10.13 11.66 19.70
CA VAL A 108 9.77 11.37 18.31
C VAL A 108 9.84 12.65 17.49
N GLN A 109 10.99 12.90 16.86
CA GLN A 109 11.27 14.19 16.22
C GLN A 109 10.43 14.51 14.97
N ARG A 110 9.77 13.54 14.31
CA ARG A 110 8.96 13.82 13.11
C ARG A 110 7.91 12.76 12.79
N LEU A 111 6.63 13.10 12.98
CA LEU A 111 5.49 12.34 12.44
C LEU A 111 4.76 13.14 11.37
N SER A 112 4.54 12.54 10.21
CA SER A 112 3.72 13.08 9.13
C SER A 112 2.28 12.59 9.22
N ARG A 113 1.37 13.28 8.52
CA ARG A 113 -0.02 12.81 8.35
C ARG A 113 -0.12 11.39 7.81
N ASN A 114 0.78 11.01 6.88
CA ASN A 114 0.83 9.65 6.36
C ASN A 114 1.21 8.63 7.42
N ASP A 115 2.16 8.94 8.31
CA ASP A 115 2.57 8.01 9.37
C ASP A 115 1.43 7.77 10.36
N ILE A 116 0.71 8.83 10.73
CA ILE A 116 -0.48 8.74 11.59
C ILE A 116 -1.59 7.95 10.92
N LEU A 117 -1.90 8.25 9.66
CA LEU A 117 -2.94 7.53 8.93
C LEU A 117 -2.62 6.04 8.82
N MET A 118 -1.39 5.70 8.44
CA MET A 118 -0.94 4.31 8.37
C MET A 118 -1.02 3.61 9.73
N ALA A 119 -0.68 4.31 10.82
CA ALA A 119 -0.82 3.77 12.17
C ALA A 119 -2.29 3.49 12.53
N LEU A 120 -3.20 4.43 12.24
CA LEU A 120 -4.64 4.26 12.49
C LEU A 120 -5.20 3.07 11.70
N LEU A 121 -4.82 2.91 10.43
CA LEU A 121 -5.23 1.77 9.61
C LEU A 121 -4.72 0.44 10.18
N SER A 122 -3.45 0.38 10.56
CA SER A 122 -2.86 -0.83 11.15
C SER A 122 -3.52 -1.20 12.47
N ILE A 123 -3.77 -0.22 13.35
CA ILE A 123 -4.47 -0.41 14.62
C ILE A 123 -5.90 -0.90 14.39
N ALA A 124 -6.62 -0.34 13.41
CA ALA A 124 -7.98 -0.75 13.07
C ALA A 124 -8.04 -2.23 12.64
N VAL A 125 -7.16 -2.65 11.72
CA VAL A 125 -7.10 -4.05 11.28
C VAL A 125 -6.73 -4.97 12.44
N ALA A 126 -5.70 -4.61 13.21
CA ALA A 126 -5.26 -5.43 14.34
C ALA A 126 -6.35 -5.63 15.40
N ASN A 127 -7.17 -4.61 15.67
CA ASN A 127 -8.31 -4.74 16.59
C ASN A 127 -9.47 -5.54 16.01
N SER A 128 -9.70 -5.48 14.68
CA SER A 128 -10.74 -6.30 14.04
C SER A 128 -10.44 -7.80 14.01
N THR A 129 -9.16 -8.20 14.11
CA THR A 129 -8.78 -9.63 14.12
C THR A 129 -9.02 -10.33 15.46
N ASN A 130 -9.31 -9.60 16.54
CA ASN A 130 -9.60 -10.18 17.86
C ASN A 130 -11.02 -10.75 18.01
N SER A 131 -11.88 -10.55 17.02
CA SER A 131 -13.32 -10.86 17.10
C SER A 131 -13.77 -12.04 16.24
N THR A 132 -12.87 -12.80 15.63
CA THR A 132 -13.24 -14.06 14.97
C THR A 132 -13.29 -15.18 15.99
N ASP A 133 -14.48 -15.35 16.58
CA ASP A 133 -14.90 -16.63 17.16
C ASP A 133 -14.91 -17.73 16.09
N ASP A 134 -14.62 -18.97 16.51
CA ASP A 134 -14.48 -20.21 15.73
C ASP A 134 -15.77 -20.69 14.98
N SER A 135 -16.70 -19.80 14.65
CA SER A 135 -17.99 -20.20 14.07
C SER A 135 -17.99 -20.22 12.53
N GLU A 136 -18.32 -21.41 12.01
CA GLU A 136 -18.75 -21.76 10.65
C GLU A 136 -17.65 -21.90 9.58
N GLN A 137 -17.12 -23.12 9.50
CA GLN A 137 -16.22 -23.53 8.42
C GLN A 137 -17.01 -24.04 7.19
N PRO A 138 -16.87 -23.39 6.02
CA PRO A 138 -17.38 -23.94 4.76
C PRO A 138 -16.50 -25.11 4.28
N THR A 139 -17.13 -26.24 3.93
CA THR A 139 -16.48 -27.49 3.52
C THR A 139 -16.02 -27.46 2.05
N GLY A 140 -14.80 -27.94 1.74
CA GLY A 140 -14.35 -28.17 0.35
C GLY A 140 -12.84 -28.32 0.11
N ILE A 141 -12.47 -28.70 -1.12
CA ILE A 141 -11.07 -28.87 -1.62
C ILE A 141 -10.22 -27.59 -1.42
N PHE A 142 -10.88 -26.43 -1.47
CA PHE A 142 -10.25 -25.14 -1.21
C PHE A 142 -9.86 -24.94 0.26
N GLN A 143 -10.62 -25.51 1.20
CA GLN A 143 -10.17 -25.56 2.58
C GLN A 143 -8.93 -26.44 2.64
N ALA A 144 -8.91 -27.65 2.06
CA ALA A 144 -7.69 -28.48 2.07
C ALA A 144 -6.42 -27.76 1.56
N LEU A 145 -6.54 -26.86 0.57
CA LEU A 145 -5.44 -25.99 0.14
C LEU A 145 -5.13 -24.87 1.17
N LYS A 146 -6.17 -24.22 1.70
CA LYS A 146 -6.07 -23.17 2.73
C LYS A 146 -5.55 -23.73 4.07
N SER A 147 -5.98 -24.91 4.52
CA SER A 147 -5.47 -25.68 5.66
C SER A 147 -4.12 -26.29 5.37
N ALA A 148 -3.77 -26.74 4.17
CA ALA A 148 -2.39 -27.17 3.89
C ALA A 148 -1.40 -25.99 3.99
N ILE A 149 -1.84 -24.78 3.62
CA ILE A 149 -1.06 -23.55 3.76
C ILE A 149 -1.13 -22.98 5.19
N SER A 150 -2.27 -23.10 5.88
CA SER A 150 -2.49 -22.53 7.21
C SER A 150 -2.09 -23.46 8.37
N LEU A 151 -2.14 -24.80 8.24
CA LEU A 151 -1.73 -25.75 9.30
C LEU A 151 -0.26 -25.63 9.69
N LYS A 152 0.58 -25.01 8.86
CA LYS A 152 1.98 -24.70 9.22
C LYS A 152 2.16 -23.37 9.94
N LEU A 153 1.10 -22.59 10.14
CA LEU A 153 1.11 -21.19 10.59
C LEU A 153 0.11 -20.89 11.74
N THR A 154 -0.48 -21.92 12.38
CA THR A 154 -1.61 -21.85 13.34
C THR A 154 -1.31 -21.31 14.75
N SER A 155 -0.18 -20.66 15.00
CA SER A 155 -0.10 -19.80 16.19
C SER A 155 -0.80 -18.48 15.90
N SER A 156 -1.64 -17.97 16.82
CA SER A 156 -2.13 -16.60 16.77
C SER A 156 -0.99 -15.66 16.35
N PRO A 157 -1.18 -14.81 15.33
CA PRO A 157 -0.09 -14.02 14.78
C PRO A 157 0.52 -13.18 15.89
N LYS A 158 1.77 -13.43 16.25
CA LYS A 158 2.48 -12.62 17.25
C LYS A 158 2.91 -11.26 16.69
N VAL A 159 2.84 -11.10 15.37
CA VAL A 159 3.35 -9.95 14.63
C VAL A 159 2.28 -9.47 13.66
N PHE A 160 2.09 -8.15 13.62
CA PHE A 160 1.34 -7.43 12.62
C PHE A 160 2.29 -6.83 11.57
N GLU A 161 2.04 -7.11 10.28
CA GLU A 161 2.83 -6.54 9.19
C GLU A 161 2.10 -5.37 8.50
N SER A 162 2.71 -4.19 8.50
CA SER A 162 2.29 -3.05 7.66
C SER A 162 3.21 -2.93 6.46
N SER A 163 2.65 -2.99 5.26
CA SER A 163 3.38 -2.91 3.99
C SER A 163 2.97 -1.68 3.21
N MET A 164 3.94 -0.92 2.69
CA MET A 164 3.68 0.29 1.91
C MET A 164 4.68 0.45 0.76
N PRO A 165 4.20 0.76 -0.46
CA PRO A 165 5.09 1.11 -1.56
C PRO A 165 5.69 2.50 -1.29
N ILE A 166 7.01 2.63 -1.48
CA ILE A 166 7.74 3.88 -1.35
C ILE A 166 8.25 4.29 -2.72
N ASP A 167 7.89 5.49 -3.16
CA ASP A 167 8.43 6.11 -4.37
C ASP A 167 9.92 6.39 -4.15
N ILE A 168 10.76 5.81 -5.01
CA ILE A 168 12.23 5.96 -4.93
C ILE A 168 12.74 7.11 -5.79
N ARG A 169 11.90 7.72 -6.65
CA ARG A 169 12.34 8.86 -7.48
C ARG A 169 12.89 10.02 -6.67
N PRO A 170 12.30 10.44 -5.53
CA PRO A 170 12.87 11.51 -4.72
C PRO A 170 14.20 11.12 -4.04
N ARG A 171 14.50 9.82 -3.94
CA ARG A 171 15.69 9.29 -3.29
C ARG A 171 16.86 9.09 -4.25
N ILE A 172 16.58 9.04 -5.56
CA ILE A 172 17.57 8.93 -6.64
C ILE A 172 17.43 10.17 -7.53
N LYS A 173 18.25 11.19 -7.29
CA LYS A 173 18.11 12.53 -7.90
C LYS A 173 18.05 12.47 -9.43
N GLU A 174 18.82 11.57 -10.02
CA GLU A 174 18.92 11.34 -11.46
C GLU A 174 17.57 10.86 -12.04
N LEU A 175 16.84 10.01 -11.32
CA LEU A 175 15.51 9.54 -11.74
C LEU A 175 14.49 10.67 -11.76
N ALA A 176 14.53 11.55 -10.76
CA ALA A 176 13.65 12.70 -10.70
C ALA A 176 13.93 13.66 -11.87
N ALA A 177 15.20 13.92 -12.18
CA ALA A 177 15.61 14.84 -13.24
C ALA A 177 15.23 14.36 -14.65
N MET A 178 15.26 13.05 -14.91
CA MET A 178 14.98 12.50 -16.25
C MET A 178 13.48 12.36 -16.58
N GLY A 179 12.57 12.68 -15.66
CA GLY A 179 11.14 12.47 -15.87
C GLY A 179 10.78 10.99 -16.03
N TYR A 180 11.40 10.11 -15.21
CA TYR A 180 11.18 8.67 -15.30
C TYR A 180 9.73 8.28 -14.95
N CYS A 181 9.04 7.68 -15.92
CA CYS A 181 7.62 7.34 -15.86
C CYS A 181 7.36 5.83 -15.69
N GLY A 182 8.40 4.99 -15.76
CA GLY A 182 8.28 3.56 -15.45
C GLY A 182 8.08 3.30 -13.95
N ASN A 183 7.94 2.03 -13.56
CA ASN A 183 7.82 1.67 -12.13
C ASN A 183 9.12 2.00 -11.38
N ALA A 184 9.01 2.83 -10.36
CA ALA A 184 10.10 3.22 -9.44
C ALA A 184 9.54 3.29 -8.02
N SER A 185 9.17 2.12 -7.51
CA SER A 185 8.73 1.93 -6.14
C SER A 185 9.34 0.67 -5.55
N VAL A 186 9.67 0.71 -4.26
CA VAL A 186 10.04 -0.47 -3.47
C VAL A 186 8.98 -0.72 -2.42
N LEU A 187 8.75 -1.98 -2.05
CA LEU A 187 7.83 -2.31 -0.96
C LEU A 187 8.61 -2.27 0.37
N GLN A 188 8.23 -1.37 1.26
CA GLN A 188 8.72 -1.34 2.64
C GLN A 188 7.75 -2.06 3.56
N ARG A 189 8.31 -2.80 4.52
CA ARG A 189 7.53 -3.55 5.51
C ARG A 189 7.91 -3.12 6.92
N VAL A 190 6.93 -3.14 7.80
CA VAL A 190 7.06 -2.85 9.22
C VAL A 190 6.39 -3.98 9.97
N GLN A 191 7.14 -4.59 10.88
CA GLN A 191 6.64 -5.65 11.73
C GLN A 191 6.59 -5.12 13.15
N ASN A 192 5.40 -5.11 13.72
CA ASN A 192 5.15 -4.73 15.10
C ASN A 192 4.57 -5.93 15.85
N PRO A 193 4.88 -6.12 17.14
CA PRO A 193 4.14 -7.07 17.99
C PRO A 193 2.64 -6.79 17.92
N ILE A 194 1.79 -7.80 17.76
CA ILE A 194 0.34 -7.56 17.54
C ILE A 194 -0.33 -6.90 18.76
N ASP A 195 0.13 -7.25 19.96
CA ASP A 195 -0.31 -6.72 21.25
C ASP A 195 -0.05 -5.22 21.38
N MET A 196 0.95 -4.69 20.68
CA MET A 196 1.20 -3.25 20.59
C MET A 196 0.10 -2.49 19.81
N LEU A 197 -0.68 -3.16 18.96
CA LEU A 197 -1.73 -2.55 18.15
C LEU A 197 -3.14 -2.81 18.70
N GLN A 198 -3.28 -3.68 19.69
CA GLN A 198 -4.57 -4.16 20.19
C GLN A 198 -4.92 -3.53 21.54
N GLY A 199 -6.22 -3.39 21.78
CA GLY A 199 -6.76 -2.83 23.02
C GLY A 199 -7.18 -1.37 22.88
N PRO A 200 -7.35 -0.65 24.02
CA PRO A 200 -7.75 0.75 24.00
C PRO A 200 -6.76 1.61 23.21
N VAL A 201 -7.25 2.32 22.21
CA VAL A 201 -6.42 3.17 21.35
C VAL A 201 -6.11 4.47 22.06
N THR A 202 -4.83 4.69 22.38
CA THR A 202 -4.33 5.90 23.04
C THR A 202 -3.38 6.69 22.12
N PRO A 203 -3.15 7.98 22.38
CA PRO A 203 -2.16 8.76 21.63
C PRO A 203 -0.74 8.14 21.66
N GLU A 204 -0.33 7.55 22.78
CA GLU A 204 0.97 6.87 22.93
C GLU A 204 1.08 5.65 22.00
N MET A 205 0.00 4.85 21.91
CA MET A 205 -0.06 3.72 20.98
C MET A 205 0.11 4.19 19.53
N ILE A 206 -0.64 5.23 19.15
CA ILE A 206 -0.56 5.84 17.81
C ILE A 206 0.85 6.36 17.55
N ALA A 207 1.44 7.09 18.49
CA ALA A 207 2.79 7.63 18.38
C ALA A 207 3.83 6.53 18.17
N LYS A 208 3.75 5.44 18.93
CA LYS A 208 4.69 4.31 18.84
C LYS A 208 4.58 3.59 17.49
N VAL A 209 3.36 3.29 17.03
CA VAL A 209 3.14 2.64 15.72
C VAL A 209 3.57 3.56 14.57
N ALA A 210 3.20 4.84 14.61
CA ALA A 210 3.59 5.84 13.61
C ALA A 210 5.12 6.04 13.57
N SER A 211 5.80 5.98 14.71
CA SER A 211 7.26 6.04 14.80
C SER A 211 7.91 4.84 14.11
N SER A 212 7.42 3.62 14.33
CA SER A 212 7.91 2.44 13.61
C SER A 212 7.77 2.60 12.09
N ILE A 213 6.64 3.16 11.63
CA ILE A 213 6.38 3.44 10.21
C ILE A 213 7.35 4.50 9.66
N ARG A 214 7.56 5.59 10.41
CA ARG A 214 8.51 6.64 10.06
C ARG A 214 9.93 6.10 9.94
N LEU A 215 10.41 5.36 10.94
CA LEU A 215 11.75 4.78 10.96
C LEU A 215 11.97 3.84 9.76
N ALA A 216 11.01 2.97 9.47
CA ALA A 216 11.08 2.08 8.32
C ALA A 216 11.00 2.81 6.97
N THR A 217 10.24 3.90 6.90
CA THR A 217 10.20 4.74 5.70
C THR A 217 11.55 5.42 5.50
N ASP A 218 12.12 6.01 6.56
CA ASP A 218 13.39 6.72 6.49
C ASP A 218 14.55 5.77 6.17
N SER A 219 14.48 4.50 6.60
CA SER A 219 15.49 3.47 6.32
C SER A 219 15.59 3.03 4.86
N VAL A 220 14.70 3.47 3.96
CA VAL A 220 14.78 3.17 2.52
C VAL A 220 15.85 4.03 1.85
N ASP A 221 17.11 3.78 2.17
CA ASP A 221 18.22 4.46 1.54
C ASP A 221 18.58 3.86 0.16
N LEU A 222 19.65 4.38 -0.45
CA LEU A 222 20.13 3.90 -1.73
C LEU A 222 20.58 2.43 -1.68
N GLN A 223 21.08 1.97 -0.54
CA GLN A 223 21.53 0.59 -0.36
C GLN A 223 20.33 -0.35 -0.34
N TYR A 224 19.31 -0.04 0.46
CA TYR A 224 18.05 -0.77 0.50
C TYR A 224 17.43 -0.90 -0.89
N ILE A 225 17.38 0.20 -1.66
CA ILE A 225 16.84 0.21 -3.02
C ILE A 225 17.65 -0.74 -3.93
N SER A 226 18.97 -0.67 -3.88
CA SER A 226 19.85 -1.59 -4.62
C SER A 226 19.54 -3.05 -4.30
N ASP A 227 19.46 -3.38 -3.01
CA ASP A 227 19.30 -4.76 -2.57
C ASP A 227 17.90 -5.30 -2.86
N TYR A 228 16.88 -4.45 -2.75
CA TYR A 228 15.53 -4.76 -3.20
C TYR A 228 15.51 -5.07 -4.70
N VAL A 229 16.09 -4.19 -5.53
CA VAL A 229 16.11 -4.39 -6.99
C VAL A 229 16.89 -5.65 -7.37
N LYS A 230 17.99 -5.97 -6.69
CA LYS A 230 18.69 -7.24 -6.91
C LYS A 230 17.81 -8.44 -6.54
N ALA A 231 17.19 -8.41 -5.36
CA ALA A 231 16.38 -9.52 -4.86
C ALA A 231 15.19 -9.82 -5.78
N VAL A 232 14.47 -8.81 -6.25
CA VAL A 232 13.31 -9.00 -7.15
C VAL A 232 13.70 -9.45 -8.56
N ASN A 233 14.97 -9.32 -8.94
CA ASN A 233 15.50 -9.78 -10.24
C ASN A 233 16.43 -10.98 -10.09
N ALA A 234 16.57 -11.56 -8.90
CA ALA A 234 17.50 -12.66 -8.65
C ALA A 234 17.09 -13.95 -9.38
N GLU A 235 15.78 -14.20 -9.46
CA GLU A 235 15.21 -15.41 -10.06
C GLU A 235 14.00 -15.06 -10.95
N PRO A 236 13.72 -15.84 -12.01
CA PRO A 236 12.62 -15.55 -12.94
C PRO A 236 11.24 -15.49 -12.27
N ASP A 237 11.03 -16.17 -11.14
CA ASP A 237 9.76 -16.23 -10.43
C ASP A 237 9.62 -15.21 -9.29
N CYS A 238 10.64 -14.37 -9.02
CA CYS A 238 10.60 -13.41 -7.92
C CYS A 238 9.39 -12.46 -7.97
N PHE A 239 8.92 -12.11 -9.18
CA PHE A 239 7.78 -11.20 -9.35
C PHE A 239 6.44 -11.78 -8.84
N VAL A 240 6.32 -13.11 -8.73
CA VAL A 240 5.11 -13.76 -8.17
C VAL A 240 5.29 -14.24 -6.73
N ARG A 241 6.52 -14.29 -6.20
CA ARG A 241 6.80 -14.78 -4.83
C ARG A 241 6.04 -13.99 -3.77
N GLY A 242 5.94 -12.67 -3.92
CA GLY A 242 5.17 -11.82 -3.00
C GLY A 242 3.70 -12.22 -2.87
N THR A 243 3.08 -12.70 -3.96
CA THR A 243 1.68 -13.18 -3.96
C THR A 243 1.52 -14.46 -3.15
N PHE A 244 2.44 -15.42 -3.30
CA PHE A 244 2.31 -16.75 -2.71
C PHE A 244 2.91 -16.87 -1.31
N TYR A 245 4.02 -16.16 -1.07
CA TYR A 245 4.82 -16.30 0.15
C TYR A 245 4.82 -15.01 1.00
N GLY A 246 4.46 -13.87 0.41
CA GLY A 246 4.20 -12.63 1.15
C GLY A 246 2.85 -12.61 1.88
N ALA A 247 2.08 -13.71 1.83
CA ALA A 247 0.77 -13.81 2.47
C ALA A 247 0.81 -14.27 3.95
N ALA A 248 1.99 -14.50 4.53
CA ALA A 248 2.17 -15.23 5.78
C ALA A 248 2.51 -14.37 7.01
N PRO A 249 1.75 -13.30 7.30
CA PRO A 249 0.99 -13.39 8.55
C PRO A 249 -0.52 -13.08 8.37
N PRO A 250 -1.40 -13.72 9.15
CA PRO A 250 -2.85 -13.44 9.14
C PRO A 250 -3.21 -12.01 9.58
N ALA A 251 -2.31 -11.33 10.29
CA ALA A 251 -2.45 -9.94 10.69
C ALA A 251 -1.55 -9.04 9.82
N LYS A 252 -2.08 -8.58 8.68
CA LYS A 252 -1.35 -7.71 7.75
C LYS A 252 -2.24 -6.60 7.19
N LEU A 253 -1.62 -5.48 6.86
CA LEU A 253 -2.19 -4.39 6.07
C LEU A 253 -1.22 -4.04 4.95
N VAL A 254 -1.73 -3.91 3.72
CA VAL A 254 -1.02 -3.27 2.62
C VAL A 254 -1.71 -1.95 2.35
N ALA A 255 -0.98 -0.83 2.38
CA ALA A 255 -1.58 0.46 2.08
C ALA A 255 -0.70 1.27 1.13
N SER A 256 -1.31 1.86 0.11
CA SER A 256 -0.65 2.67 -0.90
C SER A 256 -1.21 4.09 -0.90
N ASN A 257 -0.33 5.08 -0.75
CA ASN A 257 -0.73 6.48 -0.73
C ASN A 257 -0.63 7.11 -2.12
N HIS A 258 -1.78 7.48 -2.67
CA HIS A 258 -1.97 8.07 -4.00
C HIS A 258 -2.31 9.57 -3.95
N THR A 259 -2.32 10.20 -2.78
CA THR A 259 -2.64 11.64 -2.61
C THR A 259 -1.79 12.56 -3.48
N ARG A 260 -0.58 12.13 -3.84
CA ARG A 260 0.38 12.89 -4.67
C ARG A 260 0.29 12.63 -6.17
N LEU A 261 -0.60 11.74 -6.63
CA LEU A 261 -0.71 11.38 -8.06
C LEU A 261 -1.46 12.42 -8.91
N GLY A 262 -2.01 13.47 -8.28
CA GLY A 262 -2.62 14.59 -9.00
C GLY A 262 -3.90 14.22 -9.75
N HIS A 263 -4.70 13.28 -9.23
CA HIS A 263 -5.92 12.80 -9.90
C HIS A 263 -6.89 13.93 -10.27
N TYR A 264 -7.08 14.91 -9.37
CA TYR A 264 -7.95 16.07 -9.62
C TYR A 264 -7.27 17.23 -10.38
N GLN A 265 -6.04 17.04 -10.87
CA GLN A 265 -5.39 17.98 -11.81
C GLN A 265 -5.66 17.60 -13.27
N ILE A 266 -6.35 16.49 -13.51
CA ILE A 266 -6.65 15.96 -14.83
C ILE A 266 -7.91 16.64 -15.35
N ASP A 267 -7.76 17.61 -16.25
CA ASP A 267 -8.87 18.28 -16.92
C ASP A 267 -8.68 18.13 -18.43
N PHE A 268 -9.60 17.43 -19.09
CA PHE A 268 -9.57 17.20 -20.53
C PHE A 268 -10.22 18.33 -21.35
N GLY A 269 -10.68 19.40 -20.70
CA GLY A 269 -11.46 20.49 -21.31
C GLY A 269 -12.90 20.58 -20.82
N TRP A 270 -13.33 19.65 -19.95
CA TRP A 270 -14.70 19.58 -19.40
C TRP A 270 -14.74 19.72 -17.88
N GLY A 271 -13.64 20.19 -17.27
CA GLY A 271 -13.48 20.28 -15.83
C GLY A 271 -12.74 19.06 -15.25
N ILE A 272 -12.49 19.14 -13.94
CA ILE A 272 -11.81 18.08 -13.19
C ILE A 272 -12.78 16.92 -12.88
N PRO A 273 -12.29 15.72 -12.52
CA PRO A 273 -13.14 14.60 -12.19
C PRO A 273 -13.97 14.91 -10.93
N ALA A 274 -15.25 14.54 -10.92
CA ALA A 274 -16.08 14.62 -9.72
C ALA A 274 -15.67 13.57 -8.65
N TRP A 275 -15.09 12.45 -9.10
CA TRP A 275 -14.59 11.36 -8.27
C TRP A 275 -13.42 10.66 -8.96
N ALA A 276 -12.43 10.24 -8.17
CA ALA A 276 -11.30 9.46 -8.65
C ALA A 276 -11.11 8.24 -7.74
N ASN A 277 -11.20 7.03 -8.33
CA ASN A 277 -11.06 5.76 -7.62
C ASN A 277 -10.01 4.88 -8.32
N PRO A 278 -9.22 4.09 -7.58
CA PRO A 278 -8.44 3.02 -8.19
C PRO A 278 -9.37 1.95 -8.75
N LEU A 279 -8.82 1.14 -9.67
CA LEU A 279 -9.49 -0.08 -10.10
C LEU A 279 -9.64 -1.03 -8.92
N GLU A 280 -10.76 -1.74 -8.87
CA GLU A 280 -11.05 -2.71 -7.83
C GLU A 280 -9.98 -3.81 -7.83
N ALA A 281 -9.23 -3.89 -6.73
CA ALA A 281 -8.32 -4.98 -6.46
C ALA A 281 -8.94 -5.87 -5.38
N ALA A 282 -9.07 -7.17 -5.61
CA ALA A 282 -9.63 -8.06 -4.60
C ALA A 282 -8.51 -8.70 -3.77
N ALA A 283 -7.78 -7.85 -3.05
CA ALA A 283 -6.83 -8.29 -2.04
C ALA A 283 -7.37 -7.89 -0.65
N PRO A 284 -7.53 -8.84 0.28
CA PRO A 284 -7.97 -8.51 1.63
C PRO A 284 -6.91 -7.68 2.35
N ASN A 285 -7.36 -6.77 3.21
CA ASN A 285 -6.56 -5.82 3.98
C ASN A 285 -5.66 -4.95 3.10
N LEU A 286 -6.21 -4.50 1.97
CA LEU A 286 -5.59 -3.53 1.09
C LEU A 286 -6.26 -2.17 1.28
N CYS A 287 -5.47 -1.10 1.32
CA CYS A 287 -5.95 0.27 1.40
C CYS A 287 -5.32 1.13 0.31
N TYR A 288 -6.13 1.98 -0.31
CA TYR A 288 -5.64 3.11 -1.10
C TYR A 288 -6.00 4.41 -0.40
N VAL A 289 -4.99 5.25 -0.14
CA VAL A 289 -5.20 6.60 0.37
C VAL A 289 -5.24 7.55 -0.82
N LEU A 290 -6.42 8.09 -1.10
CA LEU A 290 -6.74 8.93 -2.24
C LEU A 290 -6.84 10.39 -1.80
N PRO A 291 -6.52 11.36 -2.68
CA PRO A 291 -6.87 12.74 -2.40
C PRO A 291 -8.40 12.88 -2.32
N ALA A 292 -8.90 13.74 -1.45
CA ALA A 292 -10.30 14.15 -1.53
C ALA A 292 -10.50 15.09 -2.75
N HIS A 293 -11.75 15.24 -3.19
CA HIS A 293 -12.08 16.25 -4.20
C HIS A 293 -11.67 17.64 -3.68
N PRO A 294 -11.16 18.57 -4.50
CA PRO A 294 -10.63 19.86 -4.04
C PRO A 294 -11.62 20.75 -3.26
N SER A 295 -12.92 20.46 -3.31
CA SER A 295 -13.94 21.12 -2.48
C SER A 295 -14.00 20.62 -1.03
N GLN A 296 -13.24 19.58 -0.69
CA GLN A 296 -13.19 18.97 0.64
C GLN A 296 -11.76 18.97 1.15
N ASP A 297 -11.58 19.39 2.40
CA ASP A 297 -10.26 19.41 3.05
C ASP A 297 -9.96 18.08 3.76
N GLY A 298 -9.40 17.11 3.04
CA GLY A 298 -9.06 15.82 3.62
C GLY A 298 -8.56 14.78 2.63
N MET A 299 -8.73 13.52 3.03
CA MET A 299 -8.33 12.34 2.25
C MET A 299 -9.45 11.29 2.28
N VAL A 300 -9.46 10.44 1.26
CA VAL A 300 -10.34 9.27 1.19
C VAL A 300 -9.49 8.01 1.37
N VAL A 301 -9.89 7.13 2.27
CA VAL A 301 -9.33 5.78 2.42
C VAL A 301 -10.29 4.80 1.76
N HIS A 302 -9.87 4.23 0.63
CA HIS A 302 -10.57 3.10 0.01
C HIS A 302 -10.03 1.80 0.61
N PHE A 303 -10.83 1.17 1.44
CA PHE A 303 -10.49 -0.01 2.24
C PHE A 303 -11.13 -1.26 1.64
N MET A 304 -10.30 -2.24 1.32
CA MET A 304 -10.67 -3.57 0.87
C MET A 304 -10.36 -4.60 1.97
N ALA A 305 -11.40 -5.23 2.51
CA ALA A 305 -11.27 -6.30 3.50
C ALA A 305 -12.50 -7.21 3.46
N SER A 306 -12.55 -8.24 4.32
CA SER A 306 -13.78 -9.02 4.47
C SER A 306 -14.89 -8.16 5.08
N GLU A 307 -16.14 -8.51 4.81
CA GLU A 307 -17.30 -7.80 5.37
C GLU A 307 -17.28 -7.79 6.90
N GLU A 308 -16.88 -8.91 7.51
CA GLU A 308 -16.75 -9.03 8.96
C GLU A 308 -15.66 -8.08 9.49
N THR A 309 -14.51 -8.02 8.81
CA THR A 309 -13.40 -7.12 9.17
C THR A 309 -13.86 -5.66 9.15
N LEU A 310 -14.53 -5.24 8.06
CA LEU A 310 -15.03 -3.87 7.91
C LEU A 310 -16.11 -3.54 8.95
N ALA A 311 -17.02 -4.47 9.23
CA ALA A 311 -18.05 -4.31 10.25
C ALA A 311 -17.45 -4.16 11.65
N GLN A 312 -16.35 -4.87 11.96
CA GLN A 312 -15.64 -4.71 13.23
C GLN A 312 -14.89 -3.40 13.31
N ILE A 313 -14.22 -2.97 12.24
CA ILE A 313 -13.57 -1.65 12.17
C ILE A 313 -14.59 -0.53 12.43
N GLN A 314 -15.78 -0.62 11.84
CA GLN A 314 -16.85 0.38 12.04
C GLN A 314 -17.37 0.46 13.48
N LYS A 315 -17.15 -0.56 14.31
CA LYS A 315 -17.53 -0.55 15.74
C LYS A 315 -16.46 0.10 16.63
N LEU A 316 -15.26 0.32 16.13
CA LEU A 316 -14.17 0.92 16.91
C LEU A 316 -14.48 2.41 17.17
N SER A 317 -14.48 2.82 18.44
CA SER A 317 -14.84 4.19 18.85
C SER A 317 -13.93 5.24 18.20
N PHE A 318 -12.61 5.01 18.20
CA PHE A 318 -11.67 5.93 17.55
C PHE A 318 -11.90 6.03 16.04
N TRP A 319 -12.38 4.95 15.41
CA TRP A 319 -12.67 4.94 13.98
C TRP A 319 -13.91 5.79 13.68
N GLN A 320 -14.98 5.63 14.44
CA GLN A 320 -16.21 6.42 14.31
C GLN A 320 -15.96 7.92 14.55
N ASP A 321 -15.05 8.25 15.47
CA ASP A 321 -14.67 9.62 15.78
C ASP A 321 -13.77 10.25 14.69
N ALA A 322 -12.90 9.47 14.06
CA ALA A 322 -11.94 9.97 13.07
C ALA A 322 -12.41 9.90 11.61
N PHE A 323 -13.23 8.90 11.26
CA PHE A 323 -13.57 8.56 9.89
C PHE A 323 -15.08 8.61 9.65
N LYS A 324 -15.46 9.22 8.52
CA LYS A 324 -16.83 9.20 8.01
C LYS A 324 -16.94 8.21 6.86
N LEU A 325 -17.81 7.20 6.96
CA LEU A 325 -18.14 6.33 5.82
C LEU A 325 -18.83 7.17 4.73
N ILE A 326 -18.38 7.03 3.48
CA ILE A 326 -18.94 7.77 2.33
C ILE A 326 -19.40 6.84 1.19
N HIS A 327 -18.90 5.61 1.12
CA HIS A 327 -19.35 4.57 0.19
C HIS A 327 -19.08 3.20 0.80
#